data_AF-A0A357G184-F1
#
_entry.id   AF-A0A357G184-F1
#
_cell.length_a   1.000
_cell.length_b   1.000
_cell.length_c   1.000
_cell.angle_alpha   90.00
_cell.angle_beta   90.00
_cell.angle_gamma   90.00
#
_symmetry.space_group_name_H-M   'P 1'
#
loop_
_entity.id
_entity.type
_entity.pdbx_description
1 polymer ?
#
loop_
_entity_poly.entity_id
_entity_poly.type
_entity_poly.pdbx_seq_one_letter_code
_entity_poly.pdbx_strand_id
1 'polypeptide(L)'
;MIRAIIFMVKVALLVALAVWVADRPGTVAIEWMEYKLTLQMGVFLLLFLLTVLLAIAIFGVIKGVADFPKSFRRYREYVRRDKGYKALTLGLTAVAAGDAKSAQYQAHRATRMLKDDNGLPLLLKAQAARMNNKEDEARETFALLLQDKNAAFLGVRGLLQAAIDAQNYPKALELGREALRLHPKQPWILRMVYDLEIKMQDWEAARKTLYRAEKAGAVEAPKAKSDRVAMLLAEADSALQEDHRELALGILKKAHAQDPTFAPTVTRLAKMQKSLDWIDTARHFVPEDQKCYTWWSYRNHDWKKSNRGRRLDHIWVTQPLKKHLKSHEIIAKARDWEKPSDHVPVIMDLNL
;
A
#
# COMPACT_ATOMS: atom_id res chain seq x y z
N MET A 1 32.50 -25.12 29.99
CA MET A 1 33.78 -25.02 30.74
C MET A 1 33.71 -24.07 31.92
N ILE A 2 33.29 -22.79 31.77
CA ILE A 2 33.22 -21.81 32.88
C ILE A 2 32.35 -22.29 34.07
N ARG A 3 31.20 -22.92 33.80
CA ARG A 3 30.33 -23.48 34.86
C ARG A 3 30.99 -24.58 35.69
N ALA A 4 31.90 -25.36 35.11
CA ALA A 4 32.62 -26.43 35.80
C ALA A 4 33.76 -25.89 36.67
N ILE A 5 34.48 -24.86 36.20
CA ILE A 5 35.54 -24.18 36.98
C ILE A 5 34.94 -23.49 38.21
N ILE A 6 33.82 -22.78 38.05
CA ILE A 6 33.12 -22.13 39.17
C ILE A 6 32.64 -23.17 40.19
N PHE A 7 32.19 -24.34 39.74
CA PHE A 7 31.80 -25.43 40.64
C PHE A 7 33.02 -25.97 41.42
N MET A 8 34.14 -26.24 40.76
CA MET A 8 35.37 -26.72 41.43
C MET A 8 35.89 -25.71 42.46
N VAL A 9 35.88 -24.40 42.15
CA VAL A 9 36.29 -23.36 43.09
C VAL A 9 35.39 -23.33 44.32
N LYS A 10 34.06 -23.46 44.14
CA LYS A 10 33.11 -23.53 45.27
C LYS A 10 33.34 -24.76 46.15
N VAL A 11 33.60 -25.91 45.55
CA VAL A 11 33.91 -27.14 46.28
C VAL A 11 35.22 -26.99 47.04
N ALA A 12 36.27 -26.45 46.42
CA ALA A 12 37.56 -26.22 47.06
C ALA A 12 37.45 -25.26 48.25
N LEU A 13 36.70 -24.16 48.12
CA LEU A 13 36.41 -23.22 49.21
C LEU A 13 35.65 -23.89 50.35
N LEU A 14 34.66 -24.73 50.03
CA LEU A 14 33.86 -25.44 51.01
C LEU A 14 34.67 -26.50 51.77
N VAL A 15 35.56 -27.22 51.07
CA VAL A 15 36.51 -28.16 51.68
C VAL A 15 37.53 -27.43 52.56
N ALA A 16 38.11 -26.33 52.09
CA ALA A 16 39.07 -25.53 52.87
C ALA A 16 38.43 -24.97 54.15
N LEU A 17 37.18 -24.49 54.07
CA LEU A 17 36.42 -24.04 55.22
C LEU A 17 36.12 -25.18 56.21
N ALA A 18 35.76 -26.37 55.70
CA ALA A 18 35.51 -27.55 56.52
C ALA A 18 36.77 -28.03 57.26
N VAL A 19 37.94 -28.03 56.60
CA VAL A 19 39.23 -28.39 57.20
C VAL A 19 39.64 -27.37 58.26
N TRP A 20 39.53 -26.07 57.96
CA TRP A 20 39.85 -25.00 58.94
C TRP A 20 39.00 -25.08 60.20
N VAL A 21 37.73 -25.47 60.05
CA VAL A 21 36.81 -25.72 61.16
C VAL A 21 37.21 -26.96 61.97
N ALA A 22 37.62 -28.05 61.30
CA ALA A 22 37.99 -29.30 61.95
C ALA A 22 39.26 -29.15 62.83
N ASP A 23 40.19 -28.28 62.43
CA ASP A 23 41.45 -28.02 63.15
C ASP A 23 41.28 -27.13 64.39
N ARG A 24 40.07 -26.60 64.67
CA ARG A 24 39.80 -25.80 65.88
C ARG A 24 39.07 -26.63 66.94
N PRO A 25 39.72 -26.97 68.06
CA PRO A 25 39.08 -27.75 69.12
C PRO A 25 38.00 -26.92 69.83
N GLY A 26 36.79 -27.46 69.88
CA GLY A 26 35.66 -26.88 70.60
C GLY A 26 34.56 -27.93 70.77
N THR A 27 33.75 -27.78 71.81
CA THR A 27 32.58 -28.64 72.05
C THR A 27 31.31 -27.82 72.02
N VAL A 28 30.28 -28.34 71.34
CA VAL A 28 28.93 -27.78 71.37
C VAL A 28 28.11 -28.64 72.31
N ALA A 29 27.60 -28.04 73.38
CA ALA A 29 26.64 -28.68 74.27
C ALA A 29 25.22 -28.19 73.91
N ILE A 30 24.36 -29.12 73.53
CA ILE A 30 22.93 -28.85 73.32
C ILE A 30 22.20 -29.40 74.54
N GLU A 31 21.62 -28.51 75.35
CA GLU A 31 20.77 -28.89 76.47
C GLU A 31 19.31 -28.82 76.03
N TRP A 32 18.64 -29.96 75.99
CA TRP A 32 17.23 -30.07 75.63
C TRP A 32 16.49 -30.93 76.65
N MET A 33 15.69 -30.27 77.50
CA MET A 33 15.01 -30.90 78.63
C MET A 33 16.02 -31.60 79.56
N GLU A 34 15.89 -32.91 79.80
CA GLU A 34 16.86 -33.67 80.61
C GLU A 34 18.04 -34.24 79.80
N TYR A 35 18.08 -34.01 78.49
CA TYR A 35 19.15 -34.51 77.63
C TYR A 35 20.24 -33.45 77.44
N LYS A 36 21.48 -33.80 77.77
CA LYS A 36 22.67 -33.01 77.44
C LYS A 36 23.48 -33.73 76.38
N LEU A 37 23.48 -33.20 75.17
CA LEU A 37 24.25 -33.73 74.07
C LEU A 37 25.52 -32.89 73.89
N THR A 38 26.69 -33.43 74.24
CA THR A 38 27.98 -32.78 73.99
C THR A 38 28.60 -33.36 72.73
N LEU A 39 28.72 -32.53 71.70
CA LEU A 39 29.33 -32.91 70.42
C LEU A 39 30.64 -32.16 70.22
N GLN A 40 31.60 -32.80 69.54
CA GLN A 40 32.76 -32.09 69.03
C GLN A 40 32.33 -31.13 67.90
N MET A 41 32.89 -29.92 67.88
CA MET A 41 32.53 -28.84 66.94
C MET A 41 32.60 -29.29 65.48
N GLY A 42 33.63 -30.07 65.10
CA GLY A 42 33.77 -30.61 63.74
C GLY A 42 32.62 -31.56 63.35
N VAL A 43 32.17 -32.41 64.27
CA VAL A 43 31.06 -33.33 64.05
C VAL A 43 29.74 -32.56 63.90
N PHE A 44 29.51 -31.54 64.72
CA PHE A 44 28.33 -30.68 64.62
C PHE A 44 28.26 -29.95 63.27
N LEU A 45 29.37 -29.37 62.80
CA LEU A 45 29.40 -28.63 61.53
C LEU A 45 29.24 -29.54 60.31
N LEU A 46 29.76 -30.77 60.36
CA LEU A 46 29.52 -31.78 59.33
C LEU A 46 28.05 -32.20 59.26
N LEU A 47 27.41 -32.46 60.41
CA LEU A 47 25.98 -32.77 60.47
C LEU A 47 25.13 -31.59 59.99
N PHE A 48 25.47 -30.36 60.38
CA PHE A 48 24.81 -29.15 59.91
C PHE A 48 24.95 -28.96 58.39
N LEU A 49 26.13 -29.18 57.83
CA LEU A 49 26.33 -29.12 56.38
C LEU A 49 25.48 -30.19 55.67
N LEU A 50 25.46 -31.42 56.19
CA LEU A 50 24.65 -32.50 55.63
C LEU A 50 23.15 -32.18 55.66
N THR A 51 22.64 -31.60 56.75
CA THR A 51 21.22 -31.19 56.82
C THR A 51 20.91 -30.05 55.86
N VAL A 52 21.81 -29.07 55.70
CA VAL A 52 21.65 -27.99 54.71
C VAL A 52 21.67 -28.55 53.29
N LEU A 53 22.59 -29.46 52.96
CA LEU A 53 22.65 -30.11 51.65
C LEU A 53 21.40 -30.94 51.38
N LEU A 54 20.91 -31.68 52.38
CA LEU A 54 19.67 -32.45 52.29
C LEU A 54 18.46 -31.52 52.08
N ALA A 55 18.40 -30.40 52.79
CA ALA A 55 17.33 -29.40 52.62
C ALA A 55 17.36 -28.78 51.20
N ILE A 56 18.54 -28.48 50.66
CA ILE A 56 18.70 -28.00 49.28
C ILE A 56 18.26 -29.07 48.28
N ALA A 57 18.63 -30.34 48.49
CA ALA A 57 18.24 -31.45 47.63
C ALA A 57 16.72 -31.64 47.64
N ILE A 58 16.09 -31.66 48.82
CA ILE A 58 14.64 -31.74 49.00
C ILE A 58 13.95 -30.55 48.32
N PHE A 59 14.41 -29.32 48.56
CA PHE A 59 13.86 -28.13 47.90
C PHE A 59 13.99 -28.21 46.37
N GLY A 60 15.11 -28.73 45.85
CA GLY A 60 15.32 -28.96 44.43
C GLY A 60 14.32 -29.96 43.84
N VAL A 61 14.05 -31.06 44.54
CA VAL A 61 13.04 -32.06 44.14
C VAL A 61 11.64 -31.45 44.18
N ILE A 62 11.27 -30.77 45.27
CA ILE A 62 9.96 -30.10 45.41
C ILE A 62 9.76 -29.08 44.27
N LYS A 63 10.77 -28.25 43.99
CA LYS A 63 10.73 -27.29 42.88
C LYS A 63 10.64 -27.99 41.52
N GLY A 64 11.40 -29.05 41.30
CA GLY A 64 11.36 -29.84 40.08
C GLY A 64 9.97 -30.44 39.81
N VAL A 65 9.34 -30.99 40.84
CA VAL A 65 7.97 -31.52 40.78
C VAL A 65 6.95 -30.39 40.58
N ALA A 66 7.11 -29.25 41.25
CA ALA A 66 6.23 -28.09 41.10
C ALA A 66 6.35 -27.43 39.71
N ASP A 67 7.53 -27.41 39.09
CA ASP A 67 7.76 -26.86 37.75
C ASP A 67 7.57 -27.89 36.62
N PHE A 68 7.48 -29.18 36.93
CA PHE A 68 7.24 -30.26 35.96
C PHE A 68 5.99 -30.02 35.11
N PRO A 69 4.83 -29.62 35.66
CA PRO A 69 3.64 -29.30 34.86
C PRO A 69 3.89 -28.22 33.79
N LYS A 70 4.68 -27.18 34.12
CA LYS A 70 5.02 -26.11 33.17
C LYS A 70 5.92 -26.61 32.05
N SER A 71 6.92 -27.43 32.37
CA SER A 71 7.84 -28.01 31.39
C SER A 71 7.15 -29.05 30.49
N PHE A 72 6.27 -29.86 31.06
CA PHE A 72 5.44 -30.81 30.31
C PHE A 72 4.43 -30.10 29.41
N ARG A 73 3.79 -29.02 29.89
CA ARG A 73 2.92 -28.19 29.06
C ARG A 73 3.66 -27.60 27.87
N ARG A 74 4.84 -27.02 28.09
CA ARG A 74 5.71 -26.49 27.02
C ARG A 74 6.12 -27.57 26.02
N TYR A 75 6.50 -28.76 26.49
CA TYR A 75 6.82 -29.87 25.61
C TYR A 75 5.61 -30.32 24.77
N ARG A 76 4.43 -30.46 25.39
CA ARG A 76 3.19 -30.79 24.65
C ARG A 76 2.80 -29.72 23.66
N GLU A 77 2.97 -28.44 23.99
CA GLU A 77 2.75 -27.32 23.07
C GLU A 77 3.73 -27.39 21.89
N TYR A 78 5.01 -27.64 22.14
CA TYR A 78 6.02 -27.83 21.10
C TYR A 78 5.65 -28.96 20.14
N VAL A 79 5.36 -30.16 20.66
CA VAL A 79 4.97 -31.31 19.83
C VAL A 79 3.67 -31.06 19.06
N ARG A 80 2.70 -30.36 19.68
CA ARG A 80 1.45 -29.99 19.03
C ARG A 80 1.69 -29.02 17.87
N ARG A 81 2.52 -27.98 18.08
CA ARG A 81 2.89 -27.00 17.06
C ARG A 81 3.65 -27.66 15.91
N ASP A 82 4.62 -28.54 16.19
CA ASP A 82 5.34 -29.31 15.16
C ASP A 82 4.39 -30.14 14.28
N LYS A 83 3.45 -30.86 14.90
CA LYS A 83 2.39 -31.58 14.16
C LYS A 83 1.48 -30.64 13.37
N GLY A 84 1.19 -29.46 13.90
CA GLY A 84 0.42 -28.41 13.24
C GLY A 84 1.10 -27.87 11.98
N TYR A 85 2.39 -27.52 12.07
CA TYR A 85 3.18 -27.07 10.92
C TYR A 85 3.34 -28.16 9.87
N LYS A 86 3.56 -29.42 10.27
CA LYS A 86 3.55 -30.56 9.33
C LYS A 86 2.22 -30.70 8.60
N ALA A 87 1.09 -30.54 9.31
CA ALA A 87 -0.23 -30.54 8.67
C ALA A 87 -0.40 -29.35 7.71
N LEU A 88 0.08 -28.15 8.06
CA LEU A 88 0.09 -27.00 7.14
C LEU A 88 0.87 -27.30 5.87
N THR A 89 2.09 -27.82 5.98
CA THR A 89 2.93 -28.15 4.82
C THR A 89 2.23 -29.16 3.91
N LEU A 90 1.73 -30.27 4.48
CA LEU A 90 1.00 -31.29 3.71
C LEU A 90 -0.28 -30.74 3.08
N GLY A 91 -1.00 -29.85 3.78
CA GLY A 91 -2.20 -29.21 3.25
C GLY A 91 -1.90 -28.26 2.09
N LEU A 92 -0.85 -27.44 2.19
CA LEU A 92 -0.41 -26.57 1.10
C LEU A 92 0.09 -27.38 -0.11
N THR A 93 0.77 -28.51 0.11
CA THR A 93 1.12 -29.44 -0.96
C THR A 93 -0.13 -30.01 -1.62
N ALA A 94 -1.16 -30.38 -0.85
CA ALA A 94 -2.43 -30.86 -1.40
C ALA A 94 -3.16 -29.78 -2.20
N VAL A 95 -3.17 -28.52 -1.74
CA VAL A 95 -3.69 -27.38 -2.50
C VAL A 95 -2.96 -27.23 -3.84
N ALA A 96 -1.62 -27.27 -3.82
CA ALA A 96 -0.81 -27.17 -5.03
C ALA A 96 -1.04 -28.34 -5.99
N ALA A 97 -1.29 -29.54 -5.46
CA ALA A 97 -1.60 -30.74 -6.24
C ALA A 97 -3.06 -30.79 -6.75
N GLY A 98 -3.93 -29.87 -6.34
CA GLY A 98 -5.35 -29.90 -6.67
C GLY A 98 -6.18 -30.92 -5.86
N ASP A 99 -5.61 -31.55 -4.82
CA ASP A 99 -6.33 -32.50 -3.96
C ASP A 99 -7.13 -31.76 -2.88
N ALA A 100 -8.36 -31.39 -3.24
CA ALA A 100 -9.28 -30.66 -2.38
C ALA A 100 -9.65 -31.41 -1.08
N LYS A 101 -9.71 -32.76 -1.12
CA LYS A 101 -10.10 -33.57 0.05
C LYS A 101 -8.98 -33.62 1.07
N SER A 102 -7.76 -33.91 0.63
CA SER A 102 -6.58 -33.90 1.51
C SER A 102 -6.30 -32.50 2.05
N ALA A 103 -6.46 -31.46 1.22
CA ALA A 103 -6.32 -30.07 1.65
C ALA A 103 -7.28 -29.75 2.80
N GLN A 104 -8.57 -30.09 2.67
CA GLN A 104 -9.57 -29.86 3.71
C GLN A 104 -9.24 -30.62 5.01
N TYR A 105 -8.85 -31.89 4.88
CA TYR A 105 -8.48 -32.71 6.04
C TYR A 105 -7.29 -32.12 6.81
N GLN A 106 -6.22 -31.74 6.10
CA GLN A 106 -5.03 -31.16 6.72
C GLN A 106 -5.30 -29.75 7.25
N ALA A 107 -6.15 -28.95 6.60
CA ALA A 107 -6.59 -27.65 7.09
C ALA A 107 -7.29 -27.76 8.46
N HIS A 108 -8.20 -28.73 8.59
CA HIS A 108 -8.88 -28.99 9.86
C HIS A 108 -7.90 -29.44 10.96
N ARG A 109 -6.91 -30.27 10.62
CA ARG A 109 -5.86 -30.66 11.57
C ARG A 109 -4.97 -29.49 11.97
N ALA A 110 -4.55 -28.66 11.01
CA ALA A 110 -3.70 -27.50 11.25
C ALA A 110 -4.38 -26.50 12.20
N THR A 111 -5.62 -26.11 11.90
CA THR A 111 -6.41 -25.18 12.74
C THR A 111 -6.63 -25.72 14.16
N ARG A 112 -6.85 -27.02 14.34
CA ARG A 112 -6.99 -27.63 15.68
C ARG A 112 -5.68 -27.65 16.48
N MET A 113 -4.54 -27.80 15.81
CA MET A 113 -3.21 -27.90 16.45
C MET A 113 -2.60 -26.52 16.73
N LEU A 114 -2.83 -25.54 15.86
CA LEU A 114 -2.30 -24.18 15.91
C LEU A 114 -3.36 -23.18 16.36
N LYS A 115 -3.86 -23.35 17.59
CA LYS A 115 -4.90 -22.46 18.15
C LYS A 115 -4.41 -21.03 18.43
N ASP A 116 -3.10 -20.86 18.58
CA ASP A 116 -2.48 -19.59 18.92
C ASP A 116 -2.10 -18.77 17.68
N ASP A 117 -2.10 -19.40 16.49
CA ASP A 117 -1.70 -18.81 15.21
C ASP A 117 -2.83 -19.01 14.20
N ASN A 118 -3.59 -17.96 13.96
CA ASN A 118 -4.79 -18.04 13.12
C ASN A 118 -4.51 -17.73 11.65
N GLY A 119 -3.36 -17.15 11.30
CA GLY A 119 -3.12 -16.63 9.94
C GLY A 119 -3.06 -17.73 8.87
N LEU A 120 -2.00 -18.54 8.89
CA LEU A 120 -1.80 -19.58 7.87
C LEU A 120 -2.83 -20.73 7.95
N PRO A 121 -3.26 -21.20 9.14
CA PRO A 121 -4.29 -22.24 9.22
C PRO A 121 -5.65 -21.81 8.68
N LEU A 122 -6.09 -20.57 8.94
CA LEU A 122 -7.34 -20.07 8.36
C LEU A 122 -7.21 -19.84 6.86
N LEU A 123 -6.06 -19.35 6.37
CA LEU A 123 -5.82 -19.24 4.92
C LEU A 123 -5.96 -20.60 4.24
N LEU A 124 -5.28 -21.63 4.76
CA LEU A 124 -5.36 -22.99 4.21
C LEU A 124 -6.80 -23.52 4.27
N LYS A 125 -7.54 -23.27 5.36
CA LYS A 125 -8.95 -23.65 5.48
C LYS A 125 -9.82 -22.95 4.43
N ALA A 126 -9.64 -21.64 4.22
CA ALA A 126 -10.38 -20.89 3.23
C ALA A 126 -10.10 -21.38 1.80
N GLN A 127 -8.82 -21.63 1.48
CA GLN A 127 -8.42 -22.19 0.18
C GLN A 127 -9.00 -23.59 -0.05
N ALA A 128 -8.93 -24.46 0.95
CA ALA A 128 -9.50 -25.80 0.86
C ALA A 128 -11.03 -25.77 0.69
N ALA A 129 -11.74 -24.88 1.41
CA ALA A 129 -13.18 -24.69 1.24
C ALA A 129 -13.53 -24.27 -0.21
N ARG A 130 -12.79 -23.30 -0.76
CA ARG A 130 -12.95 -22.86 -2.15
C ARG A 130 -12.68 -23.98 -3.17
N MET A 131 -11.65 -24.80 -2.97
CA MET A 131 -11.38 -25.97 -3.82
C MET A 131 -12.49 -27.03 -3.77
N ASN A 132 -13.28 -27.06 -2.70
CA ASN A 132 -14.44 -27.93 -2.55
C ASN A 132 -15.75 -27.24 -3.00
N ASN A 133 -15.68 -26.13 -3.74
CA ASN A 133 -16.82 -25.32 -4.18
C ASN A 133 -17.69 -24.77 -3.03
N LYS A 134 -17.13 -24.64 -1.82
CA LYS A 134 -17.81 -24.06 -0.65
C LYS A 134 -17.44 -22.59 -0.51
N GLU A 135 -17.90 -21.78 -1.46
CA GLU A 135 -17.47 -20.39 -1.57
C GLU A 135 -17.90 -19.54 -0.36
N ASP A 136 -19.07 -19.80 0.22
CA ASP A 136 -19.54 -19.06 1.41
C ASP A 136 -18.68 -19.37 2.65
N GLU A 137 -18.34 -20.64 2.89
CA GLU A 137 -17.43 -21.04 3.97
C GLU A 137 -16.03 -20.42 3.77
N ALA A 138 -15.56 -20.36 2.52
CA ALA A 138 -14.29 -19.72 2.18
C ALA A 138 -14.31 -18.22 2.50
N ARG A 139 -15.37 -17.50 2.09
CA ARG A 139 -15.55 -16.06 2.36
C ARG A 139 -15.60 -15.77 3.85
N GLU A 140 -16.38 -16.52 4.62
CA GLU A 140 -16.44 -16.37 6.07
C GLU A 140 -15.06 -16.57 6.70
N THR A 141 -14.33 -17.60 6.27
CA THR A 141 -12.98 -17.88 6.77
C THR A 141 -11.98 -16.79 6.39
N PHE A 142 -12.05 -16.24 5.16
CA PHE A 142 -11.24 -15.08 4.78
C PHE A 142 -11.61 -13.82 5.56
N ALA A 143 -12.88 -13.63 5.91
CA ALA A 143 -13.31 -12.51 6.74
C ALA A 143 -12.72 -12.58 8.16
N LEU A 144 -12.57 -13.79 8.73
CA LEU A 144 -11.89 -13.98 10.01
C LEU A 144 -10.42 -13.54 9.97
N LEU A 145 -9.74 -13.71 8.83
CA LEU A 145 -8.35 -13.26 8.66
C LEU A 145 -8.20 -11.74 8.76
N LEU A 146 -9.25 -10.97 8.47
CA LEU A 146 -9.22 -9.49 8.56
C LEU A 146 -9.00 -9.00 9.99
N GLN A 147 -9.32 -9.82 11.00
CA GLN A 147 -9.14 -9.47 12.41
C GLN A 147 -7.67 -9.60 12.86
N ASP A 148 -6.86 -10.36 12.14
CA ASP A 148 -5.45 -10.55 12.44
C ASP A 148 -4.59 -9.52 11.68
N LYS A 149 -3.90 -8.65 12.40
CA LYS A 149 -3.03 -7.61 11.80
C LYS A 149 -1.96 -8.17 10.86
N ASN A 150 -1.47 -9.38 11.12
CA ASN A 150 -0.40 -10.01 10.34
C ASN A 150 -0.93 -10.80 9.13
N ALA A 151 -2.23 -11.16 9.15
CA ALA A 151 -2.84 -11.99 8.12
C ALA A 151 -4.01 -11.30 7.37
N ALA A 152 -4.39 -10.09 7.76
CA ALA A 152 -5.49 -9.33 7.15
C ALA A 152 -5.35 -9.23 5.64
N PHE A 153 -4.12 -9.02 5.16
CA PHE A 153 -3.86 -8.94 3.72
C PHE A 153 -4.19 -10.24 2.96
N LEU A 154 -3.94 -11.40 3.58
CA LEU A 154 -4.28 -12.71 3.01
C LEU A 154 -5.80 -12.85 2.88
N GLY A 155 -6.54 -12.38 3.89
CA GLY A 155 -8.00 -12.29 3.89
C GLY A 155 -8.52 -11.38 2.76
N VAL A 156 -8.03 -10.15 2.70
CA VAL A 156 -8.42 -9.17 1.66
C VAL A 156 -8.16 -9.72 0.27
N ARG A 157 -7.01 -10.34 0.02
CA ARG A 157 -6.68 -10.93 -1.29
C ARG A 157 -7.66 -12.04 -1.68
N GLY A 158 -7.99 -12.93 -0.75
CA GLY A 158 -8.95 -14.02 -0.99
C GLY A 158 -10.35 -13.49 -1.32
N LEU A 159 -10.86 -12.56 -0.52
CA LEU A 159 -12.15 -11.91 -0.73
C LEU A 159 -12.19 -11.09 -2.02
N LEU A 160 -11.10 -10.39 -2.34
CA LEU A 160 -10.98 -9.59 -3.56
C LEU A 160 -11.10 -10.50 -4.79
N GLN A 161 -10.37 -11.62 -4.81
CA GLN A 161 -10.47 -12.57 -5.90
C GLN A 161 -11.89 -13.13 -6.02
N ALA A 162 -12.52 -13.50 -4.90
CA ALA A 162 -13.91 -13.99 -4.90
C ALA A 162 -14.90 -12.94 -5.46
N ALA A 163 -14.71 -11.65 -5.13
CA ALA A 163 -15.53 -10.56 -5.65
C ALA A 163 -15.32 -10.34 -7.16
N ILE A 164 -14.07 -10.45 -7.65
CA ILE A 164 -13.75 -10.38 -9.08
C ILE A 164 -14.38 -11.57 -9.83
N ASP A 165 -14.24 -12.78 -9.29
CA ASP A 165 -14.79 -14.01 -9.88
C ASP A 165 -16.32 -13.93 -9.96
N ALA A 166 -16.96 -13.36 -8.95
CA ALA A 166 -18.40 -13.08 -8.92
C ALA A 166 -18.83 -11.84 -9.75
N GLN A 167 -17.90 -11.18 -10.44
CA GLN A 167 -18.11 -9.93 -11.19
C GLN A 167 -18.72 -8.79 -10.35
N ASN A 168 -18.58 -8.84 -9.04
CA ASN A 168 -19.00 -7.77 -8.13
C ASN A 168 -17.90 -6.71 -8.04
N TYR A 169 -17.77 -5.89 -9.07
CA TYR A 169 -16.76 -4.84 -9.18
C TYR A 169 -16.84 -3.77 -8.08
N PRO A 170 -18.03 -3.33 -7.61
CA PRO A 170 -18.11 -2.43 -6.46
C PRO A 170 -17.44 -3.01 -5.21
N LYS A 171 -17.72 -4.28 -4.88
CA LYS A 171 -17.10 -4.92 -3.70
C LYS A 171 -15.61 -5.19 -3.93
N ALA A 172 -15.22 -5.57 -5.15
CA ALA A 172 -13.82 -5.74 -5.50
C ALA A 172 -13.03 -4.43 -5.34
N LEU A 173 -13.60 -3.28 -5.74
CA LEU A 173 -12.96 -1.98 -5.57
C LEU A 173 -12.81 -1.60 -4.09
N GLU A 174 -13.83 -1.85 -3.26
CA GLU A 174 -13.75 -1.65 -1.81
C GLU A 174 -12.59 -2.46 -1.19
N LEU A 175 -12.53 -3.75 -1.51
CA LEU A 175 -11.46 -4.64 -1.03
C LEU A 175 -10.09 -4.26 -1.59
N GLY A 176 -10.02 -3.79 -2.84
CA GLY A 176 -8.79 -3.30 -3.45
C GLY A 176 -8.26 -2.04 -2.77
N ARG A 177 -9.15 -1.10 -2.40
CA ARG A 177 -8.78 0.10 -1.62
C ARG A 177 -8.28 -0.28 -0.22
N GLU A 178 -8.90 -1.27 0.42
CA GLU A 178 -8.40 -1.82 1.69
C GLU A 178 -7.03 -2.49 1.53
N ALA A 179 -6.80 -3.23 0.44
CA ALA A 179 -5.48 -3.79 0.11
C ALA A 179 -4.42 -2.70 -0.05
N LEU A 180 -4.75 -1.57 -0.68
CA LEU A 180 -3.86 -0.40 -0.77
C LEU A 180 -3.62 0.27 0.58
N ARG A 181 -4.58 0.26 1.51
CA ARG A 181 -4.38 0.77 2.87
C ARG A 181 -3.36 -0.06 3.63
N LEU A 182 -3.42 -1.38 3.49
CA LEU A 182 -2.48 -2.31 4.11
C LEU A 182 -1.08 -2.26 3.46
N HIS A 183 -1.02 -2.19 2.12
CA HIS A 183 0.23 -2.19 1.38
C HIS A 183 0.28 -1.13 0.26
N PRO A 184 0.53 0.16 0.61
CA PRO A 184 0.31 1.31 -0.30
C PRO A 184 1.21 1.40 -1.52
N LYS A 185 2.33 0.67 -1.54
CA LYS A 185 3.38 0.78 -2.57
C LYS A 185 3.48 -0.45 -3.47
N GLN A 186 2.64 -1.47 -3.28
CA GLN A 186 2.75 -2.71 -4.02
C GLN A 186 2.26 -2.52 -5.47
N PRO A 187 3.12 -2.73 -6.49
CA PRO A 187 2.80 -2.42 -7.88
C PRO A 187 1.54 -3.13 -8.39
N TRP A 188 1.41 -4.42 -8.10
CA TRP A 188 0.27 -5.21 -8.57
C TRP A 188 -1.06 -4.77 -7.95
N ILE A 189 -1.06 -4.26 -6.70
CA ILE A 189 -2.28 -3.75 -6.06
C ILE A 189 -2.67 -2.41 -6.70
N LEU A 190 -1.69 -1.53 -6.92
CA LEU A 190 -1.91 -0.25 -7.61
C LEU A 190 -2.49 -0.48 -9.01
N ARG A 191 -1.94 -1.44 -9.75
CA ARG A 191 -2.46 -1.84 -11.06
C ARG A 191 -3.90 -2.36 -10.97
N MET A 192 -4.16 -3.29 -10.05
CA MET A 192 -5.49 -3.88 -9.87
C MET A 192 -6.55 -2.84 -9.52
N VAL A 193 -6.25 -1.95 -8.56
CA VAL A 193 -7.18 -0.89 -8.16
C VAL A 193 -7.40 0.10 -9.30
N TYR A 194 -6.34 0.48 -10.00
CA TYR A 194 -6.47 1.32 -11.20
C TYR A 194 -7.40 0.69 -12.24
N ASP A 195 -7.21 -0.60 -12.57
CA ASP A 195 -8.06 -1.29 -13.53
C ASP A 195 -9.53 -1.38 -13.05
N LEU A 196 -9.77 -1.56 -11.75
CA LEU A 196 -11.11 -1.54 -11.16
C LEU A 196 -11.75 -0.15 -11.20
N GLU A 197 -10.99 0.92 -10.91
CA GLU A 197 -11.46 2.31 -10.96
C GLU A 197 -11.85 2.71 -12.38
N ILE A 198 -11.05 2.32 -13.38
CA ILE A 198 -11.38 2.48 -14.80
C ILE A 198 -12.69 1.75 -15.14
N LYS A 199 -12.86 0.50 -14.66
CA LYS A 199 -14.06 -0.30 -14.93
C LYS A 199 -15.31 0.29 -14.30
N MET A 200 -15.16 0.95 -13.15
CA MET A 200 -16.21 1.66 -12.45
C MET A 200 -16.40 3.10 -12.93
N GLN A 201 -15.64 3.54 -13.95
CA GLN A 201 -15.68 4.91 -14.49
C GLN A 201 -15.37 6.00 -13.46
N ASP A 202 -14.63 5.66 -12.39
CA ASP A 202 -14.16 6.61 -11.39
C ASP A 202 -12.85 7.28 -11.89
N TRP A 203 -13.00 8.17 -12.88
CA TRP A 203 -11.87 8.79 -13.58
C TRP A 203 -10.97 9.64 -12.67
N GLU A 204 -11.54 10.24 -11.63
CA GLU A 204 -10.78 11.06 -10.69
C GLU A 204 -9.87 10.19 -9.82
N ALA A 205 -10.41 9.12 -9.23
CA ALA A 205 -9.62 8.19 -8.43
C ALA A 205 -8.59 7.46 -9.31
N ALA A 206 -9.00 6.98 -10.49
CA ALA A 206 -8.14 6.27 -11.43
C ALA A 206 -6.89 7.10 -11.81
N ARG A 207 -7.03 8.41 -12.04
CA ARG A 207 -5.87 9.30 -12.33
C ARG A 207 -4.91 9.40 -11.16
N LYS A 208 -5.42 9.52 -9.92
CA LYS A 208 -4.59 9.58 -8.70
C LYS A 208 -3.84 8.25 -8.51
N THR A 209 -4.53 7.12 -8.72
CA THR A 209 -3.94 5.79 -8.63
C THR A 209 -2.92 5.55 -9.74
N LEU A 210 -3.19 5.97 -10.98
CA LEU A 210 -2.28 5.85 -12.12
C LEU A 210 -0.95 6.55 -11.86
N TYR A 211 -0.96 7.76 -11.28
CA TYR A 211 0.28 8.45 -10.91
C TYR A 211 1.15 7.63 -9.94
N ARG A 212 0.52 7.01 -8.94
CA ARG A 212 1.21 6.14 -7.98
C ARG A 212 1.68 4.85 -8.65
N ALA A 213 0.88 4.28 -9.55
CA ALA A 213 1.18 3.07 -10.29
C ALA A 213 2.38 3.26 -11.23
N GLU A 214 2.45 4.40 -11.92
CA GLU A 214 3.59 4.83 -12.75
C GLU A 214 4.86 4.93 -11.90
N LYS A 215 4.80 5.62 -10.76
CA LYS A 215 5.94 5.75 -9.83
C LYS A 215 6.40 4.42 -9.24
N ALA A 216 5.49 3.47 -9.06
CA ALA A 216 5.80 2.13 -8.57
C ALA A 216 6.26 1.15 -9.66
N GLY A 217 6.31 1.58 -10.94
CA GLY A 217 6.66 0.71 -12.06
C GLY A 217 5.58 -0.31 -12.43
N ALA A 218 4.35 -0.13 -11.95
CA ALA A 218 3.21 -0.99 -12.27
C ALA A 218 2.61 -0.69 -13.65
N VAL A 219 2.83 0.53 -14.16
CA VAL A 219 2.43 1.00 -15.48
C VAL A 219 3.59 1.76 -16.09
N GLU A 220 3.94 1.44 -17.34
CA GLU A 220 5.01 2.12 -18.06
C GLU A 220 4.66 3.59 -18.35
N ALA A 221 5.64 4.47 -18.32
CA ALA A 221 5.43 5.91 -18.50
C ALA A 221 4.71 6.28 -19.83
N PRO A 222 5.05 5.68 -21.00
CA PRO A 222 4.33 5.96 -22.25
C PRO A 222 2.85 5.57 -22.17
N LYS A 223 2.56 4.41 -21.57
CA LYS A 223 1.19 3.93 -21.37
C LYS A 223 0.44 4.80 -20.37
N ALA A 224 1.07 5.17 -19.26
CA ALA A 224 0.47 6.06 -18.26
C ALA A 224 0.16 7.46 -18.82
N LYS A 225 1.03 8.00 -19.69
CA LYS A 225 0.75 9.25 -20.41
C LYS A 225 -0.50 9.12 -21.28
N SER A 226 -0.57 8.07 -22.10
CA SER A 226 -1.71 7.80 -22.99
C SER A 226 -3.01 7.62 -22.20
N ASP A 227 -2.98 6.80 -21.15
CA ASP A 227 -4.14 6.53 -20.29
C ASP A 227 -4.64 7.80 -19.59
N ARG A 228 -3.74 8.67 -19.13
CA ARG A 228 -4.10 9.96 -18.52
C ARG A 228 -4.87 10.86 -19.49
N VAL A 229 -4.44 10.92 -20.75
CA VAL A 229 -5.13 11.69 -21.79
C VAL A 229 -6.49 11.08 -22.10
N ALA A 230 -6.57 9.75 -22.22
CA ALA A 230 -7.82 9.05 -22.45
C ALA A 230 -8.86 9.29 -21.34
N MET A 231 -8.44 9.25 -20.07
CA MET A 231 -9.31 9.55 -18.93
C MET A 231 -9.81 11.00 -18.93
N LEU A 232 -8.94 11.97 -19.27
CA LEU A 232 -9.35 13.37 -19.39
C LEU A 232 -10.39 13.54 -20.51
N LEU A 233 -10.27 12.79 -21.62
CA LEU A 233 -11.29 12.84 -22.67
C LEU A 233 -12.62 12.25 -22.21
N ALA A 234 -12.60 11.13 -21.48
CA ALA A 234 -13.82 10.55 -20.93
C ALA A 234 -14.53 11.52 -19.96
N GLU A 235 -13.76 12.17 -19.08
CA GLU A 235 -14.25 13.21 -18.16
C GLU A 235 -14.83 14.42 -18.92
N ALA A 236 -14.17 14.86 -19.99
CA ALA A 236 -14.68 15.94 -20.84
C ALA A 236 -15.97 15.54 -21.58
N ASP A 237 -16.06 14.31 -22.07
CA ASP A 237 -17.26 13.80 -22.76
C ASP A 237 -18.45 13.71 -21.80
N SER A 238 -18.24 13.24 -20.56
CA SER A 238 -19.27 13.27 -19.50
C SER A 238 -19.72 14.70 -19.19
N ALA A 239 -18.79 15.64 -19.05
CA ALA A 239 -19.14 17.05 -18.82
C ALA A 239 -19.94 17.65 -19.99
N LEU A 240 -19.66 17.26 -21.24
CA LEU A 240 -20.45 17.70 -22.41
C LEU A 240 -21.85 17.11 -22.42
N GLN A 241 -22.04 15.86 -21.96
CA GLN A 241 -23.37 15.24 -21.84
C GLN A 241 -24.25 15.95 -20.81
N GLU A 242 -23.64 16.50 -19.76
CA GLU A 242 -24.30 17.33 -18.74
C GLU A 242 -24.41 18.82 -19.14
N ASP A 243 -24.07 19.18 -20.39
CA ASP A 243 -24.02 20.55 -20.93
C ASP A 243 -23.07 21.53 -20.17
N HIS A 244 -22.12 20.98 -19.40
CA HIS A 244 -21.06 21.73 -18.73
C HIS A 244 -19.90 22.07 -19.69
N ARG A 245 -20.18 22.87 -20.73
CA ARG A 245 -19.24 23.16 -21.83
C ARG A 245 -17.94 23.84 -21.40
N GLU A 246 -18.01 24.77 -20.45
CA GLU A 246 -16.81 25.47 -19.96
C GLU A 246 -15.85 24.51 -19.25
N LEU A 247 -16.39 23.64 -18.39
CA LEU A 247 -15.65 22.60 -17.70
C LEU A 247 -15.00 21.64 -18.72
N ALA A 248 -15.77 21.17 -19.71
CA ALA A 248 -15.27 20.31 -20.76
C ALA A 248 -14.12 20.96 -21.56
N LEU A 249 -14.24 22.24 -21.92
CA LEU A 249 -13.17 22.98 -22.59
C LEU A 249 -11.90 23.03 -21.72
N GLY A 250 -12.05 23.31 -20.43
CA GLY A 250 -10.94 23.31 -19.47
C GLY A 250 -10.23 21.95 -19.41
N ILE A 251 -10.98 20.86 -19.39
CA ILE A 251 -10.45 19.49 -19.36
C ILE A 251 -9.75 19.14 -20.68
N LEU A 252 -10.36 19.46 -21.83
CA LEU A 252 -9.76 19.21 -23.15
C LEU A 252 -8.47 19.99 -23.37
N LYS A 253 -8.38 21.23 -22.87
CA LYS A 253 -7.13 22.01 -22.87
C LYS A 253 -6.04 21.31 -22.05
N LYS A 254 -6.38 20.77 -20.88
CA LYS A 254 -5.44 19.96 -20.07
C LYS A 254 -5.00 18.70 -20.82
N ALA A 255 -5.93 18.00 -21.48
CA ALA A 255 -5.62 16.82 -22.29
C ALA A 255 -4.67 17.16 -23.45
N HIS A 256 -4.90 18.28 -24.14
CA HIS A 256 -4.08 18.74 -25.25
C HIS A 256 -2.67 19.14 -24.81
N ALA A 257 -2.55 19.78 -23.64
CA ALA A 257 -1.25 20.12 -23.07
C ALA A 257 -0.40 18.88 -22.72
N GLN A 258 -1.05 17.77 -22.35
CA GLN A 258 -0.38 16.50 -22.05
C GLN A 258 0.09 15.79 -23.33
N ASP A 259 -0.77 15.74 -24.35
CA ASP A 259 -0.43 15.19 -25.66
C ASP A 259 -1.06 16.00 -26.79
N PRO A 260 -0.30 16.94 -27.38
CA PRO A 260 -0.78 17.77 -28.49
C PRO A 260 -1.09 16.97 -29.75
N THR A 261 -0.49 15.78 -29.90
CA THR A 261 -0.61 14.93 -31.09
C THR A 261 -1.77 13.95 -31.01
N PHE A 262 -2.44 13.87 -29.86
CA PHE A 262 -3.55 12.95 -29.67
C PHE A 262 -4.79 13.41 -30.44
N ALA A 263 -4.99 12.83 -31.63
CA ALA A 263 -6.06 13.20 -32.56
C ALA A 263 -7.45 13.27 -31.90
N PRO A 264 -7.87 12.35 -31.02
CA PRO A 264 -9.17 12.43 -30.36
C PRO A 264 -9.39 13.71 -29.54
N THR A 265 -8.34 14.29 -28.94
CA THR A 265 -8.41 15.58 -28.22
C THR A 265 -8.58 16.74 -29.19
N VAL A 266 -7.75 16.78 -30.24
CA VAL A 266 -7.78 17.85 -31.26
C VAL A 266 -9.13 17.86 -31.98
N THR A 267 -9.69 16.69 -32.31
CA THR A 267 -11.00 16.59 -32.95
C THR A 267 -12.12 17.13 -32.05
N ARG A 268 -12.10 16.85 -30.74
CA ARG A 268 -13.11 17.38 -29.80
C ARG A 268 -13.01 18.89 -29.64
N LEU A 269 -11.78 19.42 -29.51
CA LEU A 269 -11.55 20.87 -29.50
C LEU A 269 -12.02 21.54 -30.79
N ALA A 270 -11.73 20.95 -31.95
CA ALA A 270 -12.18 21.48 -33.24
C ALA A 270 -13.71 21.41 -33.38
N LYS A 271 -14.36 20.38 -32.85
CA LYS A 271 -15.83 20.30 -32.79
C LYS A 271 -16.42 21.39 -31.89
N MET A 272 -15.85 21.62 -30.71
CA MET A 272 -16.28 22.71 -29.83
C MET A 272 -16.02 24.09 -30.46
N GLN A 273 -14.90 24.24 -31.16
CA GLN A 273 -14.64 25.43 -31.94
C GLN A 273 -15.70 25.60 -33.03
N LYS A 274 -16.09 24.55 -33.74
CA LYS A 274 -17.13 24.64 -34.78
C LYS A 274 -18.57 24.67 -34.24
N SER A 275 -18.80 24.43 -32.96
CA SER A 275 -20.16 24.28 -32.42
C SER A 275 -20.90 25.61 -32.28
N LEU A 276 -20.15 26.69 -32.27
CA LEU A 276 -20.66 28.04 -32.40
C LEU A 276 -20.14 28.53 -33.76
N ASP A 277 -21.02 29.05 -34.60
CA ASP A 277 -20.65 29.68 -35.86
C ASP A 277 -19.91 30.99 -35.56
N TRP A 278 -18.71 30.89 -35.00
CA TRP A 278 -17.94 32.02 -34.55
C TRP A 278 -17.64 32.94 -35.71
N ILE A 279 -17.73 34.22 -35.42
CA ILE A 279 -17.38 35.26 -36.35
C ILE A 279 -15.97 35.69 -36.01
N ASP A 280 -15.10 35.55 -36.98
CA ASP A 280 -13.78 36.13 -36.91
C ASP A 280 -13.90 37.65 -37.02
N THR A 281 -13.70 38.33 -35.90
CA THR A 281 -13.99 39.76 -35.82
C THR A 281 -13.04 40.58 -36.68
N ALA A 282 -11.77 40.14 -36.82
CA ALA A 282 -10.83 40.83 -37.68
C ALA A 282 -11.24 40.69 -39.16
N ARG A 283 -11.65 39.49 -39.59
CA ARG A 283 -12.12 39.26 -40.97
C ARG A 283 -13.49 39.85 -41.28
N HIS A 284 -14.27 40.19 -40.24
CA HIS A 284 -15.48 40.98 -40.42
C HIS A 284 -15.17 42.39 -40.96
N PHE A 285 -14.06 43.00 -40.52
CA PHE A 285 -13.65 44.35 -40.93
C PHE A 285 -12.57 44.38 -42.01
N VAL A 286 -11.72 43.33 -42.09
CA VAL A 286 -10.58 43.25 -43.01
C VAL A 286 -10.82 42.12 -44.02
N PRO A 287 -11.11 42.45 -45.29
CA PRO A 287 -11.29 41.47 -46.36
C PRO A 287 -10.14 40.45 -46.49
N GLU A 288 -10.44 39.24 -47.00
CA GLU A 288 -9.47 38.13 -47.07
C GLU A 288 -8.25 38.44 -47.94
N ASP A 289 -8.40 39.27 -48.97
CA ASP A 289 -7.35 39.74 -49.87
C ASP A 289 -6.40 40.75 -49.22
N GLN A 290 -6.75 41.28 -48.05
CA GLN A 290 -5.92 42.20 -47.28
C GLN A 290 -5.11 41.50 -46.18
N LYS A 291 -3.90 42.02 -45.95
CA LYS A 291 -2.98 41.55 -44.91
C LYS A 291 -3.54 41.90 -43.52
N CYS A 292 -3.72 40.88 -42.68
CA CYS A 292 -4.18 41.00 -41.30
C CYS A 292 -3.16 40.32 -40.37
N TYR A 293 -1.94 40.86 -40.32
CA TYR A 293 -0.85 40.28 -39.54
C TYR A 293 -0.84 40.81 -38.11
N THR A 294 -0.60 39.90 -37.16
CA THR A 294 -0.47 40.21 -35.74
C THR A 294 0.91 39.87 -35.21
N TRP A 295 1.73 39.21 -36.03
CA TRP A 295 3.05 38.71 -35.65
C TRP A 295 4.11 38.91 -36.74
N TRP A 296 5.35 39.25 -36.35
CA TRP A 296 6.53 39.31 -37.23
C TRP A 296 7.81 38.80 -36.54
N SER A 297 8.60 38.01 -37.26
CA SER A 297 9.86 37.44 -36.76
C SER A 297 10.89 38.50 -36.37
N TYR A 298 11.57 38.30 -35.24
CA TYR A 298 12.75 39.08 -34.83
C TYR A 298 13.93 39.02 -35.82
N ARG A 299 13.98 38.00 -36.69
CA ARG A 299 15.07 37.86 -37.68
C ARG A 299 15.01 38.90 -38.80
N ASN A 300 13.93 39.66 -38.87
CA ASN A 300 13.68 40.63 -39.91
C ASN A 300 14.02 42.03 -39.39
N HIS A 301 15.20 42.55 -39.79
CA HIS A 301 15.71 43.82 -39.30
C HIS A 301 14.78 45.00 -39.63
N ASP A 302 14.16 45.00 -40.82
CA ASP A 302 13.14 45.97 -41.21
C ASP A 302 11.84 45.24 -41.58
N TRP A 303 11.04 45.00 -40.54
CA TRP A 303 9.79 44.26 -40.64
C TRP A 303 8.76 44.98 -41.53
N LYS A 304 8.82 46.30 -41.65
CA LYS A 304 7.90 47.11 -42.47
C LYS A 304 8.21 46.95 -43.96
N LYS A 305 9.49 46.95 -44.33
CA LYS A 305 9.91 46.84 -45.74
C LYS A 305 9.47 45.55 -46.40
N SER A 306 9.60 44.42 -45.70
CA SER A 306 9.21 43.12 -46.24
C SER A 306 7.76 42.75 -45.90
N ASN A 307 7.26 43.21 -44.75
CA ASN A 307 5.91 42.96 -44.22
C ASN A 307 5.42 41.52 -44.48
N ARG A 308 6.24 40.54 -44.06
CA ARG A 308 6.00 39.09 -44.16
C ARG A 308 5.56 38.55 -42.80
N GLY A 309 4.46 39.10 -42.27
CA GLY A 309 3.92 38.69 -40.98
C GLY A 309 3.07 37.43 -41.05
N ARG A 310 2.57 37.00 -39.89
CA ARG A 310 1.56 35.95 -39.75
C ARG A 310 0.41 36.47 -38.91
N ARG A 311 -0.76 35.86 -39.09
CA ARG A 311 -1.91 36.07 -38.23
C ARG A 311 -1.94 34.93 -37.21
N LEU A 312 -1.54 35.22 -35.98
CA LEU A 312 -1.47 34.23 -34.90
C LEU A 312 -2.47 34.54 -33.79
N ASP A 313 -2.92 35.79 -33.69
CA ASP A 313 -3.82 36.27 -32.65
C ASP A 313 -5.22 36.50 -33.23
N HIS A 314 -6.23 35.92 -32.59
CA HIS A 314 -7.61 35.93 -33.06
C HIS A 314 -8.55 36.35 -31.93
N ILE A 315 -9.51 37.21 -32.25
CA ILE A 315 -10.67 37.51 -31.40
C ILE A 315 -11.89 37.03 -32.16
N TRP A 316 -12.68 36.15 -31.54
CA TRP A 316 -13.88 35.58 -32.14
C TRP A 316 -15.09 35.89 -31.26
N VAL A 317 -16.24 36.13 -31.89
CA VAL A 317 -17.51 36.39 -31.19
C VAL A 317 -18.60 35.45 -31.68
N THR A 318 -19.62 35.23 -30.85
CA THR A 318 -20.82 34.47 -31.23
C THR A 318 -21.72 35.29 -32.14
N GLN A 319 -22.60 34.62 -32.90
CA GLN A 319 -23.53 35.27 -33.84
C GLN A 319 -24.34 36.44 -33.23
N PRO A 320 -24.90 36.35 -32.01
CA PRO A 320 -25.65 37.46 -31.41
C PRO A 320 -24.83 38.74 -31.22
N LEU A 321 -23.52 38.62 -31.01
CA LEU A 321 -22.61 39.76 -30.83
C LEU A 321 -22.22 40.43 -32.14
N LYS A 322 -22.53 39.84 -33.30
CA LYS A 322 -22.18 40.39 -34.63
C LYS A 322 -22.63 41.83 -34.80
N LYS A 323 -23.88 42.13 -34.42
CA LYS A 323 -24.49 43.46 -34.56
C LYS A 323 -23.87 44.51 -33.62
N HIS A 324 -23.11 44.08 -32.63
CA HIS A 324 -22.45 44.93 -31.65
C HIS A 324 -20.97 45.19 -32.01
N LEU A 325 -20.44 44.58 -33.08
CA LEU A 325 -19.09 44.84 -33.55
C LEU A 325 -18.97 46.29 -34.03
N LYS A 326 -18.14 47.10 -33.37
CA LYS A 326 -17.96 48.52 -33.68
C LYS A 326 -16.70 48.79 -34.50
N SER A 327 -15.55 48.33 -34.01
CA SER A 327 -14.25 48.57 -34.65
C SER A 327 -13.24 47.48 -34.32
N HIS A 328 -12.27 47.32 -35.21
CA HIS A 328 -11.11 46.45 -35.06
C HIS A 328 -9.84 47.25 -35.27
N GLU A 329 -8.84 47.06 -34.41
CA GLU A 329 -7.52 47.67 -34.57
C GLU A 329 -6.41 46.66 -34.29
N ILE A 330 -5.39 46.64 -35.16
CA ILE A 330 -4.12 45.95 -34.91
C ILE A 330 -3.08 47.04 -34.70
N ILE A 331 -2.50 47.11 -33.51
CA ILE A 331 -1.57 48.18 -33.14
C ILE A 331 -0.16 47.83 -33.64
N ALA A 332 0.02 47.81 -34.96
CA ALA A 332 1.29 47.44 -35.59
C ALA A 332 2.47 48.32 -35.12
N LYS A 333 2.21 49.58 -34.79
CA LYS A 333 3.18 50.53 -34.20
C LYS A 333 3.80 50.06 -32.88
N ALA A 334 3.14 49.15 -32.14
CA ALA A 334 3.70 48.56 -30.93
C ALA A 334 4.98 47.75 -31.21
N ARG A 335 5.18 47.31 -32.46
CA ARG A 335 6.39 46.60 -32.89
C ARG A 335 7.64 47.48 -32.94
N ASP A 336 7.48 48.81 -32.93
CA ASP A 336 8.56 49.79 -32.94
C ASP A 336 8.84 50.37 -31.54
N TRP A 337 8.24 49.82 -30.48
CA TRP A 337 8.55 50.22 -29.11
C TRP A 337 9.97 49.79 -28.70
N GLU A 338 10.49 50.32 -27.60
CA GLU A 338 11.87 50.10 -27.14
C GLU A 338 12.20 48.63 -26.86
N LYS A 339 11.23 47.86 -26.35
CA LYS A 339 11.31 46.41 -26.14
C LYS A 339 10.06 45.74 -26.70
N PRO A 340 9.96 45.65 -28.04
CA PRO A 340 8.74 45.24 -28.70
C PRO A 340 8.61 43.71 -28.68
N SER A 341 7.39 43.24 -28.46
CA SER A 341 7.02 41.84 -28.69
C SER A 341 6.98 41.56 -30.20
N ASP A 342 7.16 40.31 -30.59
CA ASP A 342 6.93 39.84 -31.95
C ASP A 342 5.44 39.73 -32.27
N HIS A 343 4.58 39.73 -31.25
CA HIS A 343 3.13 39.94 -31.35
C HIS A 343 2.76 41.40 -31.10
N VAL A 344 1.78 41.91 -31.83
CA VAL A 344 1.20 43.25 -31.59
C VAL A 344 -0.21 43.13 -31.01
N PRO A 345 -0.65 44.10 -30.18
CA PRO A 345 -1.99 44.08 -29.62
C PRO A 345 -3.08 44.09 -30.70
N VAL A 346 -4.12 43.30 -30.46
CA VAL A 346 -5.33 43.25 -31.27
C VAL A 346 -6.50 43.72 -30.41
N ILE A 347 -7.23 44.73 -30.88
CA ILE A 347 -8.35 45.35 -30.19
C ILE A 347 -9.63 45.08 -30.98
N MET A 348 -10.70 44.80 -30.23
CA MET A 348 -12.07 44.68 -30.74
C MET A 348 -12.99 45.48 -29.83
N ASP A 349 -13.62 46.52 -30.39
CA ASP A 349 -14.61 47.31 -29.67
C ASP A 349 -16.01 46.76 -29.92
N LEU A 350 -16.74 46.57 -28.82
CA LEU A 350 -18.14 46.14 -28.82
C LEU A 350 -19.03 47.27 -28.28
N ASN A 351 -20.19 47.46 -28.89
CA ASN A 351 -21.23 48.36 -28.39
C ASN A 351 -22.36 47.52 -27.75
N LEU A 352 -22.18 47.11 -26.50
CA LEU A 352 -23.05 46.14 -25.81
C LEU A 352 -24.35 46.75 -25.28
#